data_AF-A0A831UMZ5-F1
#
_entry.id   AF-A0A831UMZ5-F1
#
_cell.length_a   1.000
_cell.length_b   1.000
_cell.length_c   1.000
_cell.angle_alpha   90.00
_cell.angle_beta   90.00
_cell.angle_gamma   90.00
#
_symmetry.space_group_name_H-M   'P 1'
#
loop_
_entity.id
_entity.type
_entity.pdbx_description
1 polymer ?
#
loop_
_entity_poly.entity_id
_entity_poly.type
_entity_poly.pdbx_seq_one_letter_code
_entity_poly.pdbx_strand_id
1 'polypeptide(L)'
;MVPDDVHEDTRYVYLLAVVAALGGLLFGYDTGVIGGCIGFLTERFELSAAMKGWAASAALVGCIVGAACAGSLSDRFGRRNVLVVTAVLFSISAVGSALPRSLTELVIARIIGGVGVGAASMLSPLYISEVAPARIRGRLVSLNQLTIVLG
;
A
#
# COMPACT_ATOMS: atom_id res chain seq x y z
N MET A 1 -24.46 -31.79 -13.27
CA MET A 1 -24.63 -31.54 -11.82
C MET A 1 -23.36 -30.88 -11.36
N VAL A 2 -23.36 -29.54 -11.27
CA VAL A 2 -22.22 -28.78 -10.74
C VAL A 2 -22.29 -28.92 -9.23
N PRO A 3 -21.24 -29.43 -8.57
CA PRO A 3 -21.31 -29.73 -7.14
C PRO A 3 -21.34 -28.43 -6.31
N ASP A 4 -22.07 -28.45 -5.20
CA ASP A 4 -22.51 -27.27 -4.40
C ASP A 4 -21.37 -26.53 -3.66
N ASP A 5 -20.14 -27.04 -3.74
CA ASP A 5 -18.88 -26.53 -3.18
C ASP A 5 -18.39 -25.22 -3.83
N VAL A 6 -18.90 -24.86 -5.02
CA VAL A 6 -18.45 -23.66 -5.77
C VAL A 6 -18.88 -22.32 -5.16
N HIS A 7 -19.92 -22.32 -4.31
CA HIS A 7 -20.47 -21.08 -3.74
C HIS A 7 -19.68 -20.54 -2.54
N GLU A 8 -19.09 -21.40 -1.71
CA GLU A 8 -18.21 -20.97 -0.59
C GLU A 8 -16.89 -20.40 -1.11
N ASP A 9 -16.28 -21.05 -2.11
CA ASP A 9 -15.04 -20.59 -2.74
C ASP A 9 -15.18 -19.21 -3.37
N THR A 10 -16.33 -18.91 -3.98
CA THR A 10 -16.54 -17.62 -4.63
C THR A 10 -16.54 -16.48 -3.62
N ARG A 11 -17.28 -16.60 -2.50
CA ARG A 11 -17.29 -15.57 -1.44
C ARG A 11 -15.91 -15.39 -0.81
N TYR A 12 -15.21 -16.49 -0.58
CA TYR A 12 -13.86 -16.46 -0.04
C TYR A 12 -12.88 -15.72 -0.96
N VAL A 13 -12.93 -15.97 -2.27
CA VAL A 13 -12.11 -15.24 -3.26
C VAL A 13 -12.42 -13.75 -3.27
N TYR A 14 -13.70 -13.34 -3.19
CA TYR A 14 -14.05 -11.92 -3.08
C TYR A 14 -13.46 -11.29 -1.81
N LEU A 15 -13.51 -11.99 -0.69
CA LEU A 15 -12.95 -11.51 0.57
C LEU A 15 -11.43 -11.35 0.48
N LEU A 16 -10.73 -12.34 -0.08
CA LEU A 16 -9.28 -12.24 -0.33
C LEU A 16 -8.95 -11.07 -1.26
N ALA A 17 -9.75 -10.86 -2.30
CA ALA A 17 -9.53 -9.76 -3.24
C ALA A 17 -9.76 -8.38 -2.60
N VAL A 18 -10.79 -8.23 -1.77
CA VAL A 18 -11.05 -6.99 -1.02
C VAL A 18 -9.92 -6.72 -0.03
N VAL A 19 -9.51 -7.73 0.75
CA VAL A 19 -8.41 -7.58 1.72
C VAL A 19 -7.10 -7.22 1.03
N ALA A 20 -6.79 -7.87 -0.10
CA ALA A 20 -5.61 -7.52 -0.89
C ALA A 20 -5.71 -6.10 -1.47
N ALA A 21 -6.88 -5.70 -1.99
CA ALA A 21 -7.11 -4.37 -2.54
C ALA A 21 -6.97 -3.24 -1.51
N LEU A 22 -7.05 -3.53 -0.20
CA LEU A 22 -6.70 -2.55 0.83
C LEU A 22 -5.27 -2.03 0.68
N GLY A 23 -4.33 -2.81 0.13
CA GLY A 23 -2.99 -2.33 -0.20
C GLY A 23 -3.02 -1.16 -1.20
N GLY A 24 -3.93 -1.22 -2.18
CA GLY A 24 -4.19 -0.11 -3.09
C GLY A 24 -4.80 1.09 -2.38
N LEU A 25 -5.78 0.88 -1.50
CA LEU A 25 -6.39 1.96 -0.70
C LEU A 25 -5.36 2.70 0.15
N LEU A 26 -4.45 1.97 0.79
CA LEU A 26 -3.36 2.57 1.58
C LEU A 26 -2.41 3.41 0.73
N PHE A 27 -2.19 3.04 -0.53
CA PHE A 27 -1.38 3.83 -1.47
C PHE A 27 -2.03 5.15 -1.86
N GLY A 28 -3.33 5.12 -2.18
CA GLY A 28 -4.12 6.33 -2.42
C GLY A 28 -4.09 7.26 -1.20
N TYR A 29 -4.46 6.71 -0.04
CA TYR A 29 -4.51 7.44 1.21
C TYR A 29 -3.16 8.07 1.59
N ASP A 30 -2.07 7.31 1.55
CA ASP A 30 -0.74 7.80 1.91
C ASP A 30 -0.29 8.94 0.98
N THR A 31 -0.63 8.84 -0.31
CA THR A 31 -0.32 9.86 -1.32
C THR A 31 -1.20 11.12 -1.15
N GLY A 32 -2.48 10.95 -0.82
CA GLY A 32 -3.42 12.05 -0.64
C GLY A 32 -3.21 12.82 0.66
N VAL A 33 -3.01 12.12 1.78
CA VAL A 33 -2.96 12.72 3.12
C VAL A 33 -1.81 13.72 3.27
N ILE A 34 -0.66 13.46 2.64
CA ILE A 34 0.48 14.38 2.71
C ILE A 34 0.17 15.73 2.05
N GLY A 35 -0.61 15.74 0.97
CA GLY A 35 -1.10 16.96 0.33
C GLY A 35 -1.99 17.79 1.25
N GLY A 36 -2.85 17.13 2.04
CA GLY A 36 -3.69 17.79 3.05
C GLY A 36 -2.91 18.31 4.26
N CYS A 37 -1.81 17.63 4.64
CA CYS A 37 -1.07 17.96 5.86
C CYS A 37 0.15 18.88 5.65
N ILE A 38 0.68 19.01 4.42
CA ILE A 38 1.95 19.71 4.17
C ILE A 38 1.96 21.18 4.60
N GLY A 39 0.80 21.85 4.58
CA GLY A 39 0.64 23.22 5.09
C GLY A 39 0.90 23.30 6.60
N PHE A 40 0.22 22.47 7.38
CA PHE A 40 0.41 22.39 8.83
C PHE A 40 1.82 21.97 9.22
N LEU A 41 2.42 21.04 8.47
CA LEU A 41 3.81 20.64 8.66
C LEU A 41 4.78 21.77 8.36
N THR A 42 4.47 22.61 7.36
CA THR A 42 5.25 23.81 7.04
C THR A 42 5.26 24.79 8.19
N GLU A 43 4.10 25.10 8.76
CA GLU A 43 3.98 26.04 9.88
C GLU A 43 4.68 25.51 11.13
N ARG A 44 4.52 24.21 11.42
CA ARG A 44 5.11 23.58 12.62
C ARG A 44 6.63 23.46 12.57
N PHE A 45 7.20 23.17 11.40
CA PHE A 45 8.63 22.90 11.25
C PHE A 45 9.38 23.97 10.44
N GLU A 46 8.72 25.09 10.13
CA GLU A 46 9.28 26.20 9.33
C GLU A 46 9.91 25.73 8.00
N LEU A 47 9.17 24.87 7.28
CA LEU A 47 9.72 24.18 6.11
C LEU A 47 10.00 25.13 4.93
N SER A 48 11.22 25.10 4.40
CA SER A 48 11.56 25.71 3.11
C SER A 48 10.88 24.97 1.94
N ALA A 49 10.86 25.58 0.74
CA ALA A 49 10.28 24.93 -0.45
C ALA A 49 10.92 23.57 -0.75
N ALA A 50 12.24 23.45 -0.59
CA ALA A 50 12.97 22.19 -0.77
C ALA A 50 12.56 21.14 0.28
N MET A 51 12.41 21.56 1.53
CA MET A 51 12.00 20.66 2.62
C MET A 51 10.56 20.16 2.45
N LYS A 52 9.65 21.00 1.95
CA LYS A 52 8.29 20.57 1.61
C LYS A 52 8.29 19.52 0.50
N GLY A 53 9.06 19.76 -0.56
CA GLY A 53 9.24 18.80 -1.65
C GLY A 53 9.80 17.47 -1.15
N TRP A 54 10.78 17.53 -0.26
CA TRP A 54 11.36 16.34 0.37
C TRP A 54 10.34 15.57 1.23
N ALA A 55 9.59 16.26 2.10
CA ALA A 55 8.54 15.64 2.92
C ALA A 55 7.46 14.95 2.06
N ALA A 56 7.04 15.59 0.96
CA ALA A 56 6.02 15.07 0.06
C ALA A 56 6.51 13.87 -0.77
N SER A 57 7.78 13.89 -1.21
CA SER A 57 8.34 12.85 -2.09
C SER A 57 9.04 11.70 -1.36
N ALA A 58 9.33 11.82 -0.06
CA ALA A 58 10.03 10.81 0.72
C ALA A 58 9.38 9.42 0.66
N ALA A 59 8.04 9.35 0.68
CA ALA A 59 7.33 8.07 0.53
C ALA A 59 7.58 7.42 -0.84
N LEU A 60 7.67 8.20 -1.91
CA LEU A 60 7.93 7.67 -3.26
C LEU A 60 9.31 7.03 -3.37
N VAL A 61 10.31 7.56 -2.66
CA VAL A 61 11.63 6.93 -2.56
C VAL A 61 11.52 5.53 -1.95
N GLY A 62 10.76 5.39 -0.86
CA GLY A 62 10.45 4.10 -0.27
C GLY A 62 9.71 3.19 -1.25
N CYS A 63 8.73 3.72 -1.99
CA CYS A 63 7.94 2.96 -2.95
C CYS A 63 8.80 2.34 -4.06
N ILE A 64 9.79 3.07 -4.57
CA ILE A 64 10.74 2.54 -5.57
C ILE A 64 11.44 1.30 -5.03
N VAL A 65 11.96 1.36 -3.81
CA VAL A 65 12.67 0.25 -3.17
C VAL A 65 11.71 -0.92 -2.92
N GLY A 66 10.54 -0.64 -2.34
CA GLY A 66 9.53 -1.65 -2.04
C GLY A 66 9.05 -2.39 -3.29
N ALA A 67 8.71 -1.65 -4.35
CA ALA A 67 8.31 -2.21 -5.63
C ALA A 67 9.43 -3.06 -6.25
N ALA A 68 10.67 -2.56 -6.28
CA ALA A 68 11.80 -3.28 -6.87
C ALA A 68 12.07 -4.64 -6.19
N CYS A 69 11.89 -4.73 -4.87
CA CYS A 69 12.12 -5.97 -4.14
C CYS A 69 10.89 -6.88 -4.01
N ALA A 70 9.68 -6.37 -4.24
CA ALA A 70 8.43 -7.07 -3.96
C ALA A 70 8.32 -8.41 -4.71
N GLY A 71 8.64 -8.43 -6.00
CA GLY A 71 8.57 -9.64 -6.83
C GLY A 71 9.45 -10.77 -6.27
N SER A 72 10.74 -10.51 -6.11
CA SER A 72 11.71 -11.51 -5.63
C SER A 72 11.42 -11.98 -4.20
N LEU A 73 10.98 -11.08 -3.31
CA LEU A 73 10.54 -11.47 -1.96
C LEU A 73 9.29 -12.34 -2.03
N SER A 74 8.32 -12.01 -2.89
CA SER A 74 7.05 -12.74 -2.99
C SER A 74 7.20 -14.13 -3.59
N ASP A 75 8.18 -14.34 -4.48
CA ASP A 75 8.52 -15.65 -5.00
C ASP A 75 9.21 -16.52 -3.95
N ARG A 76 10.05 -15.93 -3.10
CA ARG A 76 10.77 -16.67 -2.06
C ARG A 76 9.93 -16.97 -0.82
N PHE A 77 9.14 -16.02 -0.35
CA PHE A 77 8.42 -16.11 0.93
C PHE A 77 6.91 -16.31 0.78
N GLY A 78 6.40 -16.25 -0.45
CA GLY A 78 4.98 -16.33 -0.75
C GLY A 78 4.26 -14.97 -0.66
N ARG A 79 3.29 -14.76 -1.54
CA ARG A 79 2.59 -13.46 -1.72
C ARG A 79 1.94 -12.97 -0.43
N ARG A 80 1.17 -13.84 0.23
CA ARG A 80 0.47 -13.53 1.49
C ARG A 80 1.43 -13.05 2.58
N ASN A 81 2.57 -13.71 2.76
CA ASN A 81 3.52 -13.37 3.81
C ASN A 81 4.14 -12.00 3.56
N VAL A 82 4.47 -11.69 2.30
CA VAL A 82 5.01 -10.36 1.96
C VAL A 82 3.94 -9.28 2.14
N LEU A 83 2.67 -9.53 1.78
CA LEU A 83 1.56 -8.59 2.07
C LEU A 83 1.34 -8.33 3.57
N VAL A 84 1.60 -9.31 4.43
CA VAL A 84 1.56 -9.08 5.89
C VAL A 84 2.73 -8.21 6.34
N VAL A 85 3.94 -8.44 5.80
CA VAL A 85 5.11 -7.60 6.09
C VAL A 85 4.87 -6.15 5.67
N THR A 86 4.28 -5.92 4.49
CA THR A 86 3.97 -4.55 4.04
C THR A 86 2.97 -3.85 4.96
N ALA A 87 1.95 -4.56 5.44
CA ALA A 87 1.00 -4.04 6.42
C ALA A 87 1.68 -3.65 7.75
N VAL A 88 2.64 -4.47 8.22
CA VAL A 88 3.44 -4.15 9.42
C VAL A 88 4.30 -2.91 9.19
N LEU A 89 5.02 -2.83 8.07
CA LEU A 89 5.85 -1.65 7.72
C LEU A 89 5.00 -0.37 7.66
N PHE A 90 3.84 -0.43 7.03
CA PHE A 90 2.92 0.70 6.97
C PHE A 90 2.38 1.09 8.35
N SER A 91 2.07 0.11 9.21
CA SER A 91 1.62 0.38 10.59
C SER A 91 2.70 1.08 11.40
N ILE A 92 3.96 0.64 11.29
CA ILE A 92 5.11 1.30 11.94
C ILE A 92 5.26 2.73 11.43
N SER A 93 5.15 2.94 10.12
CA SER A 93 5.18 4.27 9.50
C SER A 93 4.05 5.18 10.00
N ALA A 94 2.82 4.66 10.11
CA ALA A 94 1.68 5.42 10.59
C ALA A 94 1.89 5.90 12.02
N VAL A 95 2.37 5.02 12.92
CA VAL A 95 2.72 5.38 14.30
C VAL A 95 3.85 6.40 14.33
N GLY A 96 4.91 6.20 13.55
CA GLY A 96 6.03 7.13 13.46
C GLY A 96 5.63 8.51 12.90
N SER A 97 4.65 8.56 12.02
CA SER A 97 4.15 9.78 11.39
C SER A 97 3.10 10.52 12.25
N ALA A 98 2.56 9.92 13.30
CA ALA A 98 1.50 10.51 14.10
C ALA A 98 1.97 11.76 14.88
N LEU A 99 3.18 11.72 15.44
CA LEU A 99 3.73 12.80 16.26
C LEU A 99 5.24 12.97 16.02
N PRO A 100 5.66 13.35 14.79
CA PRO A 100 7.07 13.60 14.51
C PRO A 100 7.55 14.78 15.35
N ARG A 101 8.77 14.68 15.90
CA ARG A 101 9.44 15.79 16.61
C ARG A 101 10.28 16.64 15.68
N SER A 102 10.61 16.12 14.50
CA SER A 102 11.37 16.81 13.45
C SER A 102 10.95 16.34 12.06
N LEU A 103 11.33 17.11 11.03
CA LEU A 103 11.18 16.70 9.63
C LEU A 103 11.87 15.35 9.34
N THR A 104 13.04 15.12 9.92
CA THR A 104 13.81 13.89 9.69
C THR A 104 13.07 12.65 10.19
N GLU A 105 12.46 12.72 11.38
CA GLU A 105 11.63 11.63 11.91
C GLU A 105 10.45 11.33 10.99
N LEU A 106 9.76 12.37 10.51
CA LEU A 106 8.66 12.23 9.57
C LEU A 106 9.14 11.56 8.26
N VAL A 107 10.25 12.03 7.69
CA VAL A 107 10.82 11.48 6.46
C VAL A 107 11.17 10.01 6.61
N ILE A 108 11.81 9.62 7.72
CA ILE A 108 12.17 8.22 7.98
C ILE A 108 10.90 7.36 8.07
N ALA A 109 9.89 7.81 8.82
CA ALA A 109 8.61 7.13 8.90
C ALA A 109 7.99 6.95 7.51
N ARG A 110 7.94 8.02 6.70
CA ARG A 110 7.40 8.00 5.34
C ARG A 110 8.17 7.07 4.40
N ILE A 111 9.50 7.00 4.49
CA ILE A 111 10.28 6.04 3.69
C ILE A 111 9.92 4.61 4.06
N ILE A 112 9.81 4.29 5.36
CA ILE A 112 9.40 2.96 5.84
C ILE A 112 8.01 2.60 5.31
N GLY A 113 7.07 3.55 5.39
CA GLY A 113 5.72 3.40 4.86
C GLY A 113 5.73 3.17 3.36
N GLY A 114 6.51 3.98 2.63
CA GLY A 114 6.69 3.86 1.19
C GLY A 114 7.19 2.49 0.76
N VAL A 115 8.16 1.91 1.47
CA VAL A 115 8.63 0.53 1.18
C VAL A 115 7.48 -0.47 1.32
N GLY A 116 6.71 -0.39 2.40
CA GLY A 116 5.54 -1.25 2.60
C GLY A 116 4.51 -1.08 1.48
N VAL A 117 4.07 0.15 1.24
CA VAL A 117 2.96 0.40 0.32
C VAL A 117 3.36 0.24 -1.14
N GLY A 118 4.59 0.58 -1.53
CA GLY A 118 5.11 0.32 -2.87
C GLY A 118 5.21 -1.18 -3.18
N ALA A 119 5.58 -2.00 -2.20
CA ALA A 119 5.51 -3.46 -2.34
C ALA A 119 4.05 -3.95 -2.40
N ALA A 120 3.16 -3.39 -1.57
CA ALA A 120 1.75 -3.74 -1.55
C ALA A 120 1.06 -3.39 -2.89
N SER A 121 1.37 -2.26 -3.52
CA SER A 121 0.74 -1.81 -4.76
C SER A 121 1.08 -2.71 -5.95
N MET A 122 2.26 -3.35 -5.94
CA MET A 122 2.63 -4.38 -6.91
C MET A 122 1.98 -5.74 -6.58
N LEU A 123 2.05 -6.16 -5.32
CA LEU A 123 1.64 -7.51 -4.91
C LEU A 123 0.13 -7.70 -4.80
N SER A 124 -0.62 -6.64 -4.51
CA SER A 124 -2.08 -6.71 -4.38
C SER A 124 -2.75 -7.16 -5.68
N PRO A 125 -2.57 -6.47 -6.84
CA PRO A 125 -3.17 -6.93 -8.09
C PRO A 125 -2.60 -8.29 -8.56
N LEU A 126 -1.33 -8.59 -8.27
CA LEU A 126 -0.73 -9.89 -8.59
C LEU A 126 -1.40 -11.02 -7.80
N TYR A 127 -1.49 -10.89 -6.48
CA TYR A 127 -2.12 -11.88 -5.61
C TYR A 127 -3.59 -12.08 -5.95
N ILE A 128 -4.32 -10.98 -6.21
CA ILE A 128 -5.71 -11.06 -6.70
C ILE A 128 -5.79 -11.87 -7.99
N SER A 129 -4.86 -11.67 -8.93
CA SER A 129 -4.86 -12.38 -10.20
C SER A 129 -4.58 -13.88 -10.09
N GLU A 130 -3.83 -14.29 -9.05
CA GLU A 130 -3.47 -15.69 -8.78
C GLU A 130 -4.61 -16.45 -8.11
N VAL A 131 -5.37 -15.81 -7.22
CA VAL A 131 -6.49 -16.45 -6.51
C VAL A 131 -7.82 -16.37 -7.25
N ALA A 132 -7.94 -15.47 -8.23
CA ALA A 132 -9.19 -15.21 -8.93
C ALA A 132 -9.48 -16.22 -10.07
N PRO A 133 -10.73 -16.72 -10.18
CA PRO A 133 -11.17 -17.50 -11.34
C PRO A 133 -11.04 -16.69 -12.63
N ALA A 134 -10.63 -17.36 -13.71
CA ALA A 134 -10.36 -16.72 -15.01
C ALA A 134 -11.51 -15.82 -15.52
N ARG A 135 -12.77 -16.21 -15.27
CA ARG A 135 -13.98 -15.46 -15.71
C ARG A 135 -14.13 -14.09 -15.05
N ILE A 136 -13.68 -13.92 -13.80
CA ILE A 136 -13.87 -12.68 -13.03
C ILE A 136 -12.55 -11.99 -12.65
N ARG A 137 -11.41 -12.58 -13.01
CA ARG A 137 -10.07 -12.09 -12.68
C ARG A 137 -9.86 -10.62 -13.03
N GLY A 138 -10.22 -10.21 -14.24
CA GLY A 138 -10.08 -8.80 -14.65
C GLY A 138 -10.87 -7.84 -13.76
N ARG A 139 -12.10 -8.20 -13.39
CA ARG A 139 -12.95 -7.40 -12.51
C ARG A 139 -12.35 -7.27 -11.10
N LEU A 140 -11.82 -8.36 -10.56
CA LEU A 140 -11.20 -8.36 -9.24
C LEU A 140 -9.88 -7.57 -9.23
N VAL A 141 -9.07 -7.67 -10.29
CA VAL A 141 -7.85 -6.86 -10.42
C VAL A 141 -8.19 -5.36 -10.51
N SER A 142 -9.25 -4.99 -11.24
CA SER A 142 -9.72 -3.59 -11.31
C SER A 142 -10.18 -3.02 -9.97
N LEU A 143 -10.60 -3.87 -9.02
CA LEU A 143 -10.93 -3.42 -7.66
C LEU A 143 -9.73 -2.72 -7.01
N ASN A 144 -8.50 -3.18 -7.24
CA ASN A 144 -7.29 -2.56 -6.71
C ASN A 144 -7.13 -1.12 -7.22
N GLN A 145 -7.42 -0.87 -8.50
CA GLN A 145 -7.35 0.48 -9.06
C GLN A 145 -8.43 1.39 -8.50
N LEU A 146 -9.64 0.86 -8.31
CA LEU A 146 -10.72 1.60 -7.65
C LEU A 146 -10.33 1.98 -6.22
N THR A 147 -9.76 1.04 -5.45
CA THR A 147 -9.32 1.32 -4.09
C THR A 147 -8.20 2.35 -4.02
N ILE A 148 -7.26 2.37 -4.98
CA ILE A 148 -6.22 3.42 -5.07
C ILE A 148 -6.85 4.80 -5.25
N VAL A 149 -7.89 4.93 -6.06
CA VAL A 149 -8.54 6.24 -6.30
C VAL A 149 -9.45 6.66 -5.14
N LEU A 150 -10.05 5.69 -4.45
CA LEU A 150 -10.91 5.95 -3.29
C LEU A 150 -10.12 6.36 -2.03
N GLY A 151 -8.88 5.89 -1.91
CA GLY A 151 -7.97 6.30 -0.84
C GLY A 151 -7.40 7.69 -1.11
#